data_AF-A0A2V8WS75-F1
#
_entry.id   AF-A0A2V8WS75-F1
#
_cell.length_a   1.000
_cell.length_b   1.000
_cell.length_c   1.000
_cell.angle_alpha   90.00
_cell.angle_beta   90.00
_cell.angle_gamma   90.00
#
_symmetry.space_group_name_H-M   'P 1'
#
loop_
_entity.id
_entity.type
_entity.pdbx_description
1 polymer ?
#
loop_
_entity_poly.entity_id
_entity_poly.type
_entity_poly.pdbx_seq_one_letter_code
_entity_poly.pdbx_strand_id
1 'polypeptide(L)'
;MFLYWLVFALVFGNPRQKSSKPEEQAVAQQQASALYERHRQAAIRMNELAARINSAADARAFVDAVADMFADSLPPAWATRGIRERIARAEYEAVSDPLRQVPEQRIADVWNKYVREIGASEEAIVTAAEIHSMRDATFAVGQVMWSRGKSQTAWTMPNIFAVGVDGKLAEGCRAVEAIRIIHDLDGLFDNLRSARERLRKGIVASETIKKSLENTNANQKITARLEGHVDTNPLRPAEHRYVREHGADHFNQLLEMLFEELFPADQQASSKAP
;
A
#
# COMPACT_ATOMS: atom_id res chain seq x y z
N MET A 1 -10.68 -8.00 9.94
CA MET A 1 -9.98 -8.12 11.25
C MET A 1 -9.30 -9.47 11.53
N PHE A 2 -9.15 -10.40 10.57
CA PHE A 2 -8.34 -11.63 10.72
C PHE A 2 -7.22 -11.78 9.67
N LEU A 3 -7.10 -10.79 8.77
CA LEU A 3 -6.28 -10.89 7.57
C LEU A 3 -4.83 -10.40 7.74
N TYR A 4 -4.61 -9.49 8.68
CA TYR A 4 -3.29 -8.90 8.93
C TYR A 4 -2.29 -9.92 9.46
N TRP A 5 -2.74 -10.98 10.15
CA TRP A 5 -1.86 -12.01 10.70
C TRP A 5 -1.41 -13.05 9.68
N LEU A 6 -2.22 -13.38 8.68
CA LEU A 6 -1.91 -14.48 7.75
C LEU A 6 -0.85 -14.07 6.72
N VAL A 7 -0.89 -12.81 6.27
CA VAL A 7 0.13 -12.24 5.36
C VAL A 7 1.45 -11.99 6.10
N PHE A 8 1.40 -11.52 7.36
CA PHE A 8 2.62 -11.36 8.17
C PHE A 8 3.23 -12.70 8.60
N ALA A 9 2.42 -13.71 8.91
CA ALA A 9 2.88 -15.07 9.21
C ALA A 9 3.52 -15.74 7.99
N LEU A 10 2.97 -15.52 6.79
CA LEU A 10 3.54 -16.06 5.55
C LEU A 10 4.84 -15.36 5.13
N VAL A 11 5.09 -14.12 5.56
CA VAL A 11 6.28 -13.35 5.17
C VAL A 11 7.39 -13.38 6.25
N PHE A 12 7.09 -13.50 7.55
CA PHE A 12 8.12 -13.40 8.61
C PHE A 12 8.00 -14.33 9.82
N GLY A 13 7.04 -15.25 9.90
CA GLY A 13 6.96 -16.09 11.10
C GLY A 13 6.12 -17.33 10.91
N ASN A 14 6.79 -18.47 10.77
CA ASN A 14 6.23 -19.75 11.21
C ASN A 14 5.79 -19.57 12.67
N PRO A 15 4.49 -19.58 13.01
CA PRO A 15 4.15 -19.97 14.36
C PRO A 15 4.62 -21.42 14.43
N ARG A 16 5.61 -21.69 15.28
CA ARG A 16 5.90 -23.06 15.73
C ARG A 16 4.65 -23.57 16.45
N GLN A 17 3.62 -23.96 15.70
CA GLN A 17 2.63 -24.88 16.17
C GLN A 17 3.40 -26.17 16.42
N LYS A 18 3.63 -26.45 17.70
CA LYS A 18 3.97 -27.78 18.18
C LYS A 18 2.77 -28.68 17.89
N SER A 19 2.65 -29.17 16.66
CA SER A 19 1.94 -30.41 16.36
C SER A 19 2.95 -31.43 15.83
N SER A 20 2.61 -32.67 16.14
CA SER A 20 3.52 -33.76 16.43
C SER A 20 3.54 -34.76 15.29
N LYS A 21 4.45 -34.56 14.30
CA LYS A 21 5.11 -35.56 13.44
C LYS A 21 5.96 -34.84 12.36
N PRO A 22 7.18 -35.32 12.05
CA PRO A 22 8.03 -34.70 11.02
C PRO A 22 7.38 -34.63 9.62
N GLU A 23 6.53 -35.60 9.28
CA GLU A 23 5.85 -35.70 7.99
C GLU A 23 4.78 -34.61 7.80
N GLU A 24 4.00 -34.30 8.84
CA GLU A 24 3.00 -33.21 8.81
C GLU A 24 3.67 -31.83 8.66
N GLN A 25 4.84 -31.64 9.29
CA GLN A 25 5.63 -30.42 9.14
C GLN A 25 6.23 -30.27 7.74
N ALA A 26 6.70 -31.37 7.14
CA ALA A 26 7.22 -31.35 5.77
C ALA A 26 6.12 -31.02 4.74
N VAL A 27 4.93 -31.61 4.89
CA VAL A 27 3.77 -31.31 4.02
C VAL A 27 3.32 -29.86 4.18
N ALA A 28 3.22 -29.35 5.42
CA ALA A 28 2.86 -27.96 5.68
C ALA A 28 3.89 -26.98 5.09
N GLN A 29 5.19 -27.27 5.24
CA GLN A 29 6.27 -26.46 4.64
C GLN A 29 6.21 -26.47 3.11
N GLN A 30 5.93 -27.60 2.50
CA GLN A 30 5.82 -27.72 1.05
C GLN A 30 4.61 -26.95 0.52
N GLN A 31 3.45 -27.04 1.18
CA GLN A 31 2.25 -26.26 0.84
C GLN A 31 2.49 -24.76 0.99
N ALA A 32 3.11 -24.32 2.09
CA ALA A 32 3.44 -22.91 2.31
C ALA A 32 4.43 -22.39 1.23
N SER A 33 5.42 -23.20 0.86
CA SER A 33 6.38 -22.85 -0.19
C SER A 33 5.73 -22.73 -1.57
N ALA A 34 4.81 -23.65 -1.91
CA ALA A 34 4.08 -23.61 -3.17
C ALA A 34 3.12 -22.40 -3.24
N LEU A 35 2.44 -22.08 -2.12
CA LEU A 35 1.59 -20.89 -2.03
C LEU A 35 2.42 -19.61 -2.18
N TYR A 36 3.55 -19.53 -1.48
CA TYR A 36 4.48 -18.41 -1.58
C TYR A 36 4.96 -18.21 -3.01
N GLU A 37 5.41 -19.26 -3.70
CA GLU A 37 5.89 -19.15 -5.08
C GLU A 37 4.76 -18.73 -6.04
N ARG A 38 3.54 -19.23 -5.84
CA ARG A 38 2.37 -18.77 -6.63
C ARG A 38 2.13 -17.27 -6.46
N HIS A 39 2.16 -16.77 -5.21
CA HIS A 39 1.98 -15.34 -4.92
C HIS A 39 3.13 -14.50 -5.49
N ARG A 40 4.36 -15.00 -5.38
CA ARG A 40 5.54 -14.37 -5.95
C ARG A 40 5.43 -14.22 -7.48
N GLN A 41 5.07 -15.29 -8.19
CA GLN A 41 4.89 -15.25 -9.64
C GLN A 41 3.76 -14.30 -10.06
N ALA A 42 2.66 -14.27 -9.30
CA ALA A 42 1.58 -13.32 -9.55
C ALA A 42 2.04 -11.86 -9.32
N ALA A 43 2.81 -11.59 -8.27
CA ALA A 43 3.39 -10.27 -8.02
C ALA A 43 4.37 -9.84 -9.12
N ILE A 44 5.21 -10.75 -9.64
CA ILE A 44 6.11 -10.47 -10.77
C ILE A 44 5.30 -10.05 -11.99
N ARG A 45 4.25 -10.81 -12.36
CA ARG A 45 3.37 -10.45 -13.48
C ARG A 45 2.69 -9.10 -13.28
N MET A 46 2.18 -8.82 -12.08
CA MET A 46 1.59 -7.51 -11.76
C MET A 46 2.61 -6.37 -11.92
N ASN A 47 3.84 -6.57 -11.43
CA ASN A 47 4.90 -5.57 -11.56
C ASN A 47 5.32 -5.35 -13.03
N GLU A 48 5.26 -6.38 -13.88
CA GLU A 48 5.47 -6.25 -15.33
C GLU A 48 4.33 -5.49 -16.02
N LEU A 49 3.07 -5.79 -15.66
CA LEU A 49 1.91 -5.07 -16.15
C LEU A 49 1.99 -3.57 -15.79
N ALA A 50 2.32 -3.27 -14.54
CA ALA A 50 2.49 -1.90 -14.06
C ALA A 50 3.58 -1.12 -14.81
N ALA A 51 4.61 -1.80 -15.31
CA ALA A 51 5.73 -1.20 -16.05
C ALA A 51 5.40 -0.90 -17.52
N ARG A 52 4.37 -1.54 -18.08
CA ARG A 52 4.09 -1.55 -19.52
C ARG A 52 2.71 -0.97 -19.86
N ILE A 53 2.16 -0.15 -18.99
CA ILE A 53 0.90 0.55 -19.25
C ILE A 53 1.12 1.55 -20.38
N ASN A 54 0.58 1.26 -21.56
CA ASN A 54 0.61 2.15 -22.72
C ASN A 54 -0.81 2.47 -23.25
N SER A 55 -1.82 1.78 -22.72
CA SER A 55 -3.23 1.94 -23.08
C SER A 55 -4.13 1.82 -21.85
N ALA A 56 -5.37 2.30 -21.97
CA ALA A 56 -6.39 2.10 -20.96
C ALA A 56 -6.68 0.60 -20.70
N ALA A 57 -6.51 -0.26 -21.71
CA ALA A 57 -6.66 -1.71 -21.56
C ALA A 57 -5.55 -2.33 -20.70
N ASP A 58 -4.30 -1.86 -20.86
CA ASP A 58 -3.18 -2.32 -20.03
C ASP A 58 -3.38 -1.92 -18.56
N ALA A 59 -3.82 -0.68 -18.32
CA ALA A 59 -4.14 -0.21 -16.97
C ALA A 59 -5.29 -1.02 -16.35
N ARG A 60 -6.30 -1.36 -17.15
CA ARG A 60 -7.39 -2.24 -16.70
C ARG A 60 -6.88 -3.62 -16.33
N ALA A 61 -6.06 -4.24 -17.18
CA ALA A 61 -5.47 -5.55 -16.91
C ALA A 61 -4.62 -5.54 -15.63
N PHE A 62 -3.85 -4.47 -15.40
CA PHE A 62 -3.09 -4.29 -14.18
C PHE A 62 -3.99 -4.20 -12.94
N VAL A 63 -5.01 -3.33 -12.97
CA VAL A 63 -5.94 -3.15 -11.85
C VAL A 63 -6.75 -4.42 -11.57
N ASP A 64 -7.17 -5.15 -12.60
CA ASP A 64 -7.84 -6.44 -12.43
C ASP A 64 -6.91 -7.47 -11.78
N ALA A 65 -5.64 -7.54 -12.18
CA ALA A 65 -4.66 -8.43 -11.54
C ALA A 65 -4.44 -8.09 -10.06
N VAL A 66 -4.44 -6.80 -9.69
CA VAL A 66 -4.40 -6.35 -8.29
C VAL A 66 -5.68 -6.80 -7.56
N ALA A 67 -6.85 -6.56 -8.14
CA ALA A 67 -8.11 -6.97 -7.52
C ALA A 67 -8.19 -8.49 -7.31
N ASP A 68 -7.75 -9.28 -8.27
CA ASP A 68 -7.73 -10.74 -8.19
C ASP A 68 -6.77 -11.24 -7.10
N MET A 69 -5.60 -10.61 -6.94
CA MET A 69 -4.65 -10.93 -5.87
C MET A 69 -5.26 -10.75 -4.48
N PHE A 70 -6.15 -9.75 -4.33
CA PHE A 70 -6.77 -9.40 -3.07
C PHE A 70 -8.24 -9.77 -2.99
N ALA A 71 -8.75 -10.63 -3.88
CA ALA A 71 -10.17 -10.96 -3.98
C ALA A 71 -10.73 -11.56 -2.68
N ASP A 72 -9.97 -12.44 -2.02
CA ASP A 72 -10.35 -13.04 -0.73
C ASP A 72 -10.24 -12.06 0.45
N SER A 73 -9.66 -10.88 0.21
CA SER A 73 -9.29 -9.88 1.21
C SER A 73 -10.14 -8.62 1.14
N LEU A 74 -10.67 -8.30 -0.03
CA LEU A 74 -11.43 -7.09 -0.29
C LEU A 74 -12.92 -7.32 0.02
N PRO A 75 -13.59 -6.39 0.70
CA PRO A 75 -15.04 -6.38 0.76
C PRO A 75 -15.62 -6.37 -0.67
N PRO A 76 -16.65 -7.18 -0.99
CA PRO A 76 -17.22 -7.25 -2.34
C PRO A 76 -17.64 -5.88 -2.91
N ALA A 77 -18.09 -4.96 -2.05
CA ALA A 77 -18.46 -3.59 -2.43
C ALA A 77 -17.29 -2.79 -3.02
N TRP A 78 -16.04 -3.13 -2.68
CA TRP A 78 -14.82 -2.44 -3.12
C TRP A 78 -14.21 -3.07 -4.38
N ALA A 79 -14.66 -4.28 -4.75
CA ALA A 79 -14.23 -4.99 -5.95
C ALA A 79 -15.20 -4.83 -7.13
N THR A 80 -16.16 -3.90 -7.04
CA THR A 80 -17.14 -3.67 -8.10
C THR A 80 -16.45 -3.25 -9.40
N ARG A 81 -17.09 -3.56 -10.52
CA ARG A 81 -16.56 -3.20 -11.84
C ARG A 81 -16.33 -1.69 -11.97
N GLY A 82 -17.28 -0.87 -11.50
CA GLY A 82 -17.21 0.59 -11.59
C GLY A 82 -16.03 1.19 -10.80
N ILE A 83 -15.78 0.71 -9.57
CA ILE A 83 -14.60 1.13 -8.78
C ILE A 83 -13.31 0.78 -9.54
N ARG A 84 -13.20 -0.45 -10.03
CA ARG A 84 -12.02 -0.89 -10.80
C ARG A 84 -11.84 -0.09 -12.10
N GLU A 85 -12.92 0.33 -12.77
CA GLU A 85 -12.85 1.15 -13.99
C GLU A 85 -12.33 2.56 -13.67
N ARG A 86 -12.79 3.17 -12.57
CA ARG A 86 -12.29 4.47 -12.12
C ARG A 86 -10.80 4.42 -11.76
N ILE A 87 -10.37 3.38 -11.04
CA ILE A 87 -8.96 3.19 -10.69
C ILE A 87 -8.13 2.98 -11.96
N ALA A 88 -8.57 2.11 -12.87
CA ALA A 88 -7.85 1.82 -14.11
C ALA A 88 -7.69 3.07 -14.99
N ARG A 89 -8.72 3.92 -15.07
CA ARG A 89 -8.61 5.21 -15.77
C ARG A 89 -7.59 6.12 -15.10
N ALA A 90 -7.71 6.36 -13.79
CA ALA A 90 -6.78 7.21 -13.05
C ALA A 90 -5.33 6.69 -13.14
N GLU A 91 -5.15 5.38 -13.15
CA GLU A 91 -3.86 4.72 -13.33
C GLU A 91 -3.28 5.00 -14.72
N TYR A 92 -4.08 4.86 -15.77
CA TYR A 92 -3.65 5.17 -17.14
C TYR A 92 -3.30 6.65 -17.30
N GLU A 93 -4.14 7.54 -16.78
CA GLU A 93 -3.90 8.99 -16.83
C GLU A 93 -2.61 9.37 -16.10
N ALA A 94 -2.39 8.86 -14.88
CA ALA A 94 -1.20 9.15 -14.08
C ALA A 94 0.10 8.65 -14.72
N VAL A 95 0.05 7.55 -15.48
CA VAL A 95 1.21 7.03 -16.25
C VAL A 95 1.43 7.85 -17.52
N SER A 96 0.36 8.28 -18.19
CA SER A 96 0.43 8.96 -19.49
C SER A 96 0.77 10.44 -19.37
N ASP A 97 0.39 11.09 -18.28
CA ASP A 97 0.63 12.51 -18.01
C ASP A 97 0.98 12.72 -16.53
N PRO A 98 2.22 13.15 -16.20
CA PRO A 98 2.60 13.46 -14.82
C PRO A 98 1.68 14.48 -14.12
N LEU A 99 1.03 15.38 -14.86
CA LEU A 99 0.07 16.35 -14.30
C LEU A 99 -1.25 15.70 -13.84
N ARG A 100 -1.50 14.46 -14.28
CA ARG A 100 -2.67 13.66 -13.90
C ARG A 100 -2.40 12.70 -12.73
N GLN A 101 -1.19 12.69 -12.20
CA GLN A 101 -0.89 11.95 -10.97
C GLN A 101 -1.77 12.44 -9.81
N VAL A 102 -2.12 11.54 -8.90
CA VAL A 102 -2.89 11.87 -7.71
C VAL A 102 -1.99 12.68 -6.78
N PRO A 103 -2.29 13.95 -6.48
CA PRO A 103 -1.44 14.75 -5.59
C PRO A 103 -1.42 14.14 -4.19
N GLU A 104 -0.25 14.07 -3.54
CA GLU A 104 -0.15 13.61 -2.15
C GLU A 104 -1.05 14.42 -1.22
N GLN A 105 -1.20 15.72 -1.47
CA GLN A 105 -2.11 16.58 -0.72
C GLN A 105 -3.56 16.10 -0.81
N ARG A 106 -4.02 15.61 -1.97
CA ARG A 106 -5.37 15.06 -2.11
C ARG A 106 -5.53 13.80 -1.26
N ILE A 107 -4.52 12.94 -1.22
CA ILE A 107 -4.53 11.74 -0.37
C ILE A 107 -4.62 12.15 1.11
N ALA A 108 -3.80 13.12 1.53
CA ALA A 108 -3.83 13.66 2.89
C ALA A 108 -5.20 14.26 3.24
N ASP A 109 -5.79 15.04 2.34
CA ASP A 109 -7.09 15.69 2.57
C ASP A 109 -8.21 14.67 2.75
N VAL A 110 -8.30 13.68 1.85
CA VAL A 110 -9.29 12.59 1.91
C VAL A 110 -9.09 11.77 3.19
N TRP A 111 -7.85 11.38 3.51
CA TRP A 111 -7.55 10.64 4.73
C TRP A 111 -7.90 11.42 5.99
N ASN A 112 -7.55 12.70 6.03
CA ASN A 112 -7.83 13.53 7.20
C ASN A 112 -9.32 13.80 7.38
N LYS A 113 -10.07 13.87 6.27
CA LYS A 113 -11.53 13.91 6.33
C LYS A 113 -12.09 12.64 6.96
N TYR A 114 -11.61 11.47 6.54
CA TYR A 114 -11.95 10.19 7.18
C TYR A 114 -11.69 10.19 8.68
N VAL A 115 -10.45 10.51 9.09
CA VAL A 115 -10.02 10.52 10.49
C VAL A 115 -10.90 11.41 11.36
N ARG A 116 -11.24 12.61 10.87
CA ARG A 116 -12.10 13.56 11.59
C ARG A 116 -13.53 13.06 11.68
N GLU A 117 -14.08 12.53 10.60
CA GLU A 117 -15.47 12.04 10.55
C GLU A 117 -15.68 10.89 11.55
N ILE A 118 -14.75 9.95 11.63
CA ILE A 118 -14.83 8.83 12.58
C ILE A 118 -14.46 9.22 14.02
N GLY A 119 -14.04 10.47 14.26
CA GLY A 119 -13.60 10.94 15.57
C GLY A 119 -12.32 10.26 16.09
N ALA A 120 -11.40 9.90 15.19
CA ALA A 120 -10.12 9.33 15.57
C ALA A 120 -9.15 10.39 16.12
N SER A 121 -8.07 9.93 16.77
CA SER A 121 -7.03 10.81 17.34
C SER A 121 -6.39 11.70 16.28
N GLU A 122 -6.05 12.94 16.64
CA GLU A 122 -5.24 13.86 15.82
C GLU A 122 -3.87 13.25 15.44
N GLU A 123 -3.38 12.26 16.20
CA GLU A 123 -2.20 11.48 15.82
C GLU A 123 -2.39 10.77 14.46
N ALA A 124 -3.61 10.49 14.01
CA ALA A 124 -3.85 9.88 12.71
C ALA A 124 -3.94 10.88 11.55
N ILE A 125 -3.93 12.19 11.82
CA ILE A 125 -3.94 13.24 10.79
C ILE A 125 -2.57 13.33 10.12
N VAL A 126 -2.54 13.36 8.79
CA VAL A 126 -1.31 13.36 8.00
C VAL A 126 -1.13 14.59 7.13
N THR A 127 0.10 14.84 6.73
CA THR A 127 0.51 15.86 5.78
C THR A 127 1.04 15.21 4.50
N ALA A 128 1.08 15.95 3.40
CA ALA A 128 1.70 15.49 2.15
C ALA A 128 3.16 15.06 2.37
N ALA A 129 3.94 15.82 3.17
CA ALA A 129 5.33 15.49 3.48
C ALA A 129 5.48 14.15 4.23
N GLU A 130 4.57 13.83 5.16
CA GLU A 130 4.56 12.53 5.86
C GLU A 130 4.25 11.40 4.89
N ILE A 131 3.29 11.60 3.97
CA ILE A 131 2.99 10.66 2.89
C ILE A 131 4.23 10.47 2.01
N HIS A 132 4.89 11.53 1.58
CA HIS A 132 6.12 11.46 0.78
C HIS A 132 7.21 10.64 1.49
N SER A 133 7.44 10.90 2.78
CA SER A 133 8.42 10.18 3.61
C SER A 133 8.06 8.70 3.79
N MET A 134 6.76 8.34 3.79
CA MET A 134 6.32 6.94 3.76
C MET A 134 6.59 6.30 2.39
N ARG A 135 6.23 6.99 1.30
CA ARG A 135 6.46 6.53 -0.06
C ARG A 135 7.94 6.29 -0.34
N ASP A 136 8.81 7.24 0.02
CA ASP A 136 10.26 7.19 -0.19
C ASP A 136 10.88 5.97 0.48
N ALA A 137 10.55 5.73 1.75
CA ALA A 137 11.03 4.56 2.48
C ALA A 137 10.54 3.26 1.84
N THR A 138 9.25 3.18 1.50
CA THR A 138 8.63 1.99 0.93
C THR A 138 9.19 1.66 -0.45
N PHE A 139 9.35 2.67 -1.30
CA PHE A 139 9.94 2.54 -2.62
C PHE A 139 11.39 2.07 -2.55
N ALA A 140 12.22 2.71 -1.72
CA ALA A 140 13.63 2.35 -1.58
C ALA A 140 13.81 0.92 -1.04
N VAL A 141 13.06 0.54 -0.01
CA VAL A 141 13.08 -0.84 0.53
C VAL A 141 12.58 -1.83 -0.52
N GLY A 142 11.48 -1.50 -1.20
CA GLY A 142 10.90 -2.32 -2.27
C GLY A 142 11.90 -2.59 -3.40
N GLN A 143 12.56 -1.55 -3.92
CA GLN A 143 13.59 -1.69 -4.95
C GLN A 143 14.73 -2.61 -4.52
N VAL A 144 15.23 -2.47 -3.29
CA VAL A 144 16.33 -3.31 -2.77
C VAL A 144 15.89 -4.76 -2.62
N MET A 145 14.70 -5.00 -2.07
CA MET A 145 14.15 -6.34 -1.90
C MET A 145 13.88 -7.03 -3.24
N TRP A 146 13.31 -6.28 -4.19
CA TRP A 146 12.95 -6.76 -5.51
C TRP A 146 14.17 -7.10 -6.36
N SER A 147 15.13 -6.19 -6.47
CA SER A 147 16.36 -6.35 -7.28
C SER A 147 17.24 -7.51 -6.80
N ARG A 148 17.24 -7.80 -5.49
CA ARG A 148 17.99 -8.91 -4.90
C ARG A 148 17.25 -10.25 -4.95
N GLY A 149 16.03 -10.28 -5.48
CA GLY A 149 15.18 -11.49 -5.50
C GLY A 149 14.79 -12.01 -4.11
N LYS A 150 15.03 -11.22 -3.04
CA LYS A 150 14.84 -11.65 -1.65
C LYS A 150 13.37 -11.61 -1.22
N SER A 151 12.61 -10.65 -1.74
CA SER A 151 11.16 -10.54 -1.53
C SER A 151 10.55 -9.88 -2.77
N GLN A 152 9.89 -10.69 -3.59
CA GLN A 152 9.17 -10.26 -4.79
C GLN A 152 7.67 -10.50 -4.57
N THR A 153 7.04 -9.60 -3.84
CA THR A 153 5.64 -9.70 -3.42
C THR A 153 4.85 -8.50 -3.91
N ALA A 154 3.51 -8.54 -3.80
CA ALA A 154 2.66 -7.39 -4.10
C ALA A 154 3.01 -6.14 -3.27
N TRP A 155 3.72 -6.31 -2.15
CA TRP A 155 4.14 -5.21 -1.28
C TRP A 155 5.52 -4.63 -1.64
N THR A 156 6.31 -5.33 -2.45
CA THR A 156 7.67 -4.89 -2.81
C THR A 156 7.82 -4.55 -4.29
N MET A 157 6.74 -4.64 -5.08
CA MET A 157 6.74 -4.27 -6.49
C MET A 157 7.05 -2.77 -6.67
N PRO A 158 8.15 -2.41 -7.36
CA PRO A 158 8.55 -1.01 -7.50
C PRO A 158 7.79 -0.28 -8.61
N ASN A 159 7.23 -0.98 -9.61
CA ASN A 159 6.67 -0.33 -10.78
C ASN A 159 5.29 0.29 -10.56
N ILE A 160 4.72 0.18 -9.36
CA ILE A 160 3.49 0.90 -9.00
C ILE A 160 3.76 2.35 -8.62
N PHE A 161 5.01 2.70 -8.30
CA PHE A 161 5.36 4.05 -7.86
C PHE A 161 5.47 4.99 -9.06
N ALA A 162 4.94 6.19 -8.90
CA ALA A 162 5.24 7.30 -9.81
C ALA A 162 6.69 7.77 -9.58
N VAL A 163 7.51 7.68 -10.63
CA VAL A 163 8.94 8.01 -10.59
C VAL A 163 9.24 9.03 -11.69
N GLY A 164 9.95 10.09 -11.34
CA GLY A 164 10.43 11.11 -12.27
C GLY A 164 11.55 10.59 -13.17
N VAL A 165 11.94 11.41 -14.15
CA VAL A 165 13.01 11.09 -15.11
C VAL A 165 14.37 10.87 -14.45
N ASP A 166 14.57 11.41 -13.23
CA ASP A 166 15.79 11.27 -12.43
C ASP A 166 15.81 9.98 -11.57
N GLY A 167 14.77 9.15 -11.67
CA GLY A 167 14.63 7.92 -10.89
C GLY A 167 14.16 8.14 -9.45
N LYS A 168 13.81 9.37 -9.06
CA LYS A 168 13.23 9.69 -7.75
C LYS A 168 11.72 9.65 -7.79
N LEU A 169 11.08 9.54 -6.63
CA LEU A 169 9.63 9.62 -6.56
C LEU A 169 9.13 10.97 -7.10
N ALA A 170 8.05 10.91 -7.87
CA ALA A 170 7.35 12.10 -8.31
C ALA A 170 6.55 12.73 -7.14
N GLU A 171 6.22 14.01 -7.27
CA GLU A 171 5.38 14.76 -6.32
C GLU A 171 3.95 14.20 -6.22
N GLY A 172 3.48 13.51 -7.26
CA GLY A 172 2.19 12.82 -7.28
C GLY A 172 2.35 11.30 -7.25
N CYS A 173 1.23 10.61 -7.07
CA CYS A 173 1.12 9.16 -7.03
C CYS A 173 0.42 8.61 -8.27
N ARG A 174 0.71 7.36 -8.61
CA ARG A 174 -0.21 6.55 -9.42
C ARG A 174 -1.46 6.18 -8.60
N ALA A 175 -2.52 5.72 -9.25
CA ALA A 175 -3.78 5.42 -8.56
C ALA A 175 -3.66 4.22 -7.63
N VAL A 176 -3.02 3.14 -8.07
CA VAL A 176 -2.77 1.95 -7.24
C VAL A 176 -1.79 2.27 -6.09
N GLU A 177 -0.82 3.16 -6.32
CA GLU A 177 0.05 3.68 -5.26
C GLU A 177 -0.74 4.47 -4.21
N ALA A 178 -1.69 5.33 -4.61
CA ALA A 178 -2.54 6.06 -3.68
C ALA A 178 -3.38 5.11 -2.80
N ILE A 179 -3.96 4.05 -3.39
CA ILE A 179 -4.70 3.02 -2.64
C ILE A 179 -3.79 2.32 -1.62
N ARG A 180 -2.57 1.99 -2.02
CA ARG A 180 -1.57 1.40 -1.12
C ARG A 180 -1.27 2.33 0.06
N ILE A 181 -1.11 3.63 -0.19
CA ILE A 181 -0.85 4.60 0.89
C ILE A 181 -2.00 4.59 1.90
N ILE A 182 -3.26 4.59 1.44
CA ILE A 182 -4.43 4.49 2.32
C ILE A 182 -4.42 3.18 3.13
N HIS A 183 -4.07 2.06 2.50
CA HIS A 183 -3.89 0.79 3.22
C HIS A 183 -2.79 0.89 4.29
N ASP A 184 -1.65 1.51 4.00
CA ASP A 184 -0.55 1.62 4.95
C ASP A 184 -0.91 2.56 6.12
N LEU A 185 -1.71 3.59 5.87
CA LEU A 185 -2.25 4.47 6.91
C LEU A 185 -3.27 3.75 7.81
N ASP A 186 -4.12 2.89 7.24
CA ASP A 186 -5.11 2.08 7.99
C ASP A 186 -4.49 0.90 8.76
N GLY A 187 -3.58 0.18 8.12
CA GLY A 187 -3.10 -1.12 8.61
C GLY A 187 -1.71 -1.09 9.24
N LEU A 188 -0.88 -0.11 8.90
CA LEU A 188 0.54 -0.07 9.25
C LEU A 188 0.91 1.28 9.88
N PHE A 189 0.15 1.69 10.89
CA PHE A 189 0.25 3.02 11.53
C PHE A 189 1.67 3.38 12.02
N ASP A 190 2.49 2.41 12.41
CA ASP A 190 3.89 2.66 12.78
C ASP A 190 4.76 3.18 11.63
N ASN A 191 4.37 2.92 10.37
CA ASN A 191 5.04 3.52 9.22
C ASN A 191 4.85 5.04 9.21
N LEU A 192 3.66 5.53 9.60
CA LEU A 192 3.40 6.96 9.75
C LEU A 192 4.23 7.56 10.90
N ARG A 193 4.26 6.90 12.06
CA ARG A 193 5.11 7.34 13.19
C ARG A 193 6.58 7.41 12.78
N SER A 194 7.05 6.40 12.06
CA SER A 194 8.42 6.35 11.54
C SER A 194 8.69 7.45 10.52
N ALA A 195 7.72 7.77 9.65
CA ALA A 195 7.84 8.84 8.67
C ALA A 195 7.94 10.22 9.35
N ARG A 196 7.13 10.47 10.37
CA ARG A 196 7.21 11.67 11.21
C ARG A 196 8.56 11.84 11.86
N GLU A 197 9.07 10.76 12.45
CA GLU A 197 10.36 10.79 13.11
C GLU A 197 11.50 11.06 12.13
N ARG A 198 11.44 10.49 10.92
CA ARG A 198 12.38 10.81 9.83
C ARG A 198 12.32 12.29 9.45
N LEU A 199 11.13 12.84 9.25
CA LEU A 199 10.95 14.25 8.89
C LEU A 199 11.49 15.20 9.97
N ARG A 200 11.18 14.93 11.25
CA ARG A 200 11.70 15.71 12.37
C ARG A 200 13.23 15.75 12.42
N LYS A 201 13.87 14.66 11.98
CA LYS A 201 15.33 14.50 11.92
C LYS A 201 15.94 14.95 10.59
N GLY A 202 15.13 15.39 9.61
CA GLY A 202 15.60 15.71 8.26
C GLY A 202 16.18 14.50 7.51
N ILE A 203 15.69 13.28 7.79
CA ILE A 203 16.18 12.04 7.19
C ILE A 203 15.37 11.71 5.95
N VAL A 204 16.07 11.55 4.82
CA VAL A 204 15.54 10.93 3.60
C VAL A 204 15.88 9.44 3.62
N ALA A 205 14.86 8.59 3.54
CA ALA A 205 15.02 7.15 3.75
C ALA A 205 15.78 6.50 2.60
N SER A 206 15.46 6.86 1.36
CA SER A 206 16.15 6.38 0.16
C SER A 206 17.64 6.69 0.16
N GLU A 207 18.03 7.90 0.57
CA GLU A 207 19.44 8.29 0.70
C GLU A 207 20.16 7.49 1.77
N THR A 208 19.50 7.28 2.92
CA THR A 208 20.05 6.46 4.01
C THR A 208 20.26 5.01 3.58
N ILE A 209 19.28 4.44 2.87
CA ILE A 209 19.36 3.08 2.33
C ILE A 209 20.46 2.99 1.27
N LYS A 210 20.52 3.93 0.32
CA LYS A 210 21.56 3.99 -0.70
C LYS A 210 22.95 4.04 -0.09
N LYS A 211 23.17 4.95 0.88
CA LYS A 211 24.43 5.07 1.61
C LYS A 211 24.76 3.79 2.39
N SER A 212 23.78 3.12 2.97
CA SER A 212 24.00 1.82 3.62
C SER A 212 24.47 0.77 2.62
N LEU A 213 23.87 0.68 1.44
CA LEU A 213 24.27 -0.27 0.40
C LEU A 213 25.69 -0.02 -0.10
N GLU A 214 26.07 1.25 -0.27
CA GLU A 214 27.42 1.65 -0.68
C GLU A 214 28.48 1.30 0.38
N ASN A 215 28.12 1.39 1.67
CA ASN A 215 29.03 1.11 2.78
C ASN A 215 29.08 -0.37 3.21
N THR A 216 28.21 -1.22 2.67
CA THR A 216 28.11 -2.62 3.10
C THR A 216 28.97 -3.52 2.21
N ASN A 217 30.14 -3.95 2.72
CA ASN A 217 30.75 -5.22 2.30
C ASN A 217 29.72 -6.34 2.52
N ALA A 218 29.54 -7.23 1.53
CA ALA A 218 28.40 -8.12 1.27
C ALA A 218 27.87 -9.06 2.39
N ASN A 219 28.30 -8.93 3.65
CA ASN A 219 28.05 -9.89 4.73
C ASN A 219 27.20 -9.38 5.92
N GLN A 220 26.62 -8.18 5.90
CA GLN A 220 25.66 -7.81 6.95
C GLN A 220 24.31 -8.51 6.72
N LYS A 221 24.06 -9.57 7.51
CA LYS A 221 22.73 -10.15 7.71
C LYS A 221 21.85 -9.09 8.36
N ILE A 222 20.90 -8.55 7.61
CA ILE A 222 19.78 -7.79 8.17
C ILE A 222 18.92 -8.80 8.93
N THR A 223 19.09 -8.87 10.24
CA THR A 223 18.22 -9.64 11.13
C THR A 223 16.90 -8.89 11.24
N ALA A 224 15.86 -9.39 10.57
CA ALA A 224 14.50 -8.95 10.84
C ALA A 224 14.15 -9.38 12.28
N ARG A 225 14.05 -8.43 13.21
CA ARG A 225 13.63 -8.69 14.58
C ARG A 225 12.12 -8.59 14.62
N LEU A 226 11.46 -9.72 14.89
CA LEU A 226 10.02 -9.77 15.11
C LEU A 226 9.75 -9.21 16.52
N GLU A 227 9.36 -7.95 16.61
CA GLU A 227 8.89 -7.35 17.85
C GLU A 227 7.38 -7.55 17.94
N GLY A 228 6.91 -8.16 19.03
CA GLY A 228 5.47 -8.27 19.29
C GLY A 228 4.93 -6.89 19.60
N HIS A 229 4.31 -6.25 18.61
CA HIS A 229 3.69 -4.94 18.78
C HIS A 229 2.25 -5.11 19.26
N VAL A 230 1.90 -4.42 20.36
CA VAL A 230 0.50 -4.23 20.73
C VAL A 230 -0.07 -3.25 19.72
N ASP A 231 -1.14 -3.62 19.01
CA ASP A 231 -1.78 -2.72 18.06
C ASP A 231 -2.29 -1.46 18.79
N THR A 232 -1.55 -0.36 18.64
CA THR A 232 -1.84 0.95 19.22
C THR A 232 -2.42 1.90 18.17
N ASN A 233 -2.96 1.35 17.08
CA ASN A 233 -3.57 2.13 16.02
C ASN A 233 -4.85 2.83 16.54
N PRO A 234 -4.89 4.18 16.55
CA PRO A 234 -6.01 4.92 17.10
C PRO A 234 -7.28 4.82 16.23
N LEU A 235 -7.19 4.30 15.01
CA LEU A 235 -8.32 4.17 14.10
C LEU A 235 -9.30 3.09 14.55
N ARG A 236 -8.81 1.91 14.97
CA ARG A 236 -9.68 0.75 15.26
C ARG A 236 -10.74 1.02 16.32
N PRO A 237 -10.43 1.67 17.46
CA PRO A 237 -11.45 2.01 18.43
C PRO A 237 -12.45 3.07 17.92
N ALA A 238 -12.01 3.98 17.04
CA ALA A 238 -12.85 5.03 16.46
C ALA A 238 -13.82 4.45 15.42
N GLU A 239 -13.34 3.61 14.51
CA GLU A 239 -14.15 2.86 13.53
C GLU A 239 -15.26 2.06 14.20
N HIS A 240 -14.91 1.26 15.22
CA HIS A 240 -15.88 0.46 15.96
C HIS A 240 -16.94 1.32 16.66
N ARG A 241 -16.57 2.50 17.14
CA ARG A 241 -17.50 3.44 17.77
C ARG A 241 -18.43 4.05 16.73
N TYR A 242 -17.86 4.56 15.63
CA TYR A 242 -18.61 5.15 14.54
C TYR A 242 -19.64 4.19 13.95
N VAL A 243 -19.24 2.94 13.64
CA VAL A 243 -20.16 1.92 13.14
C VAL A 243 -21.27 1.60 14.15
N ARG A 244 -20.97 1.62 15.45
CA ARG A 244 -21.97 1.39 16.50
C ARG A 244 -22.98 2.53 16.59
N GLU A 245 -22.53 3.77 16.42
CA GLU A 245 -23.36 4.97 16.57
C GLU A 245 -24.17 5.28 15.31
N HIS A 246 -23.60 5.04 14.13
CA HIS A 246 -24.17 5.46 12.84
C HIS A 246 -24.59 4.29 11.93
N GLY A 247 -24.17 3.06 12.23
CA GLY A 247 -24.44 1.88 11.42
C GLY A 247 -23.43 1.64 10.28
N ALA A 248 -23.40 0.39 9.79
CA ALA A 248 -22.46 -0.04 8.75
C ALA A 248 -22.75 0.60 7.37
N ASP A 249 -24.01 0.86 7.05
CA ASP A 249 -24.38 1.49 5.78
C ASP A 249 -23.87 2.92 5.68
N HIS A 250 -23.96 3.68 6.78
CA HIS A 250 -23.44 5.04 6.82
C HIS A 250 -21.91 5.08 6.75
N PHE A 251 -21.24 4.11 7.38
CA PHE A 251 -19.80 3.93 7.24
C PHE A 251 -19.39 3.60 5.80
N ASN A 252 -20.12 2.72 5.11
CA ASN A 252 -19.86 2.42 3.70
C ASN A 252 -20.06 3.65 2.80
N GLN A 253 -21.12 4.45 3.02
CA GLN A 253 -21.37 5.69 2.29
C GLN A 253 -20.24 6.72 2.46
N LEU A 254 -19.71 6.85 3.69
CA LEU A 254 -18.52 7.68 3.96
C LEU A 254 -17.34 7.23 3.10
N LEU A 255 -17.04 5.92 3.08
CA LEU A 255 -15.92 5.39 2.32
C LEU A 255 -16.09 5.53 0.80
N GLU A 256 -17.31 5.33 0.30
CA GLU A 256 -17.65 5.55 -1.11
C GLU A 256 -17.40 7.01 -1.50
N MET A 257 -17.92 7.97 -0.74
CA MET A 257 -17.72 9.40 -0.99
C MET A 257 -16.23 9.77 -1.00
N LEU A 258 -15.45 9.28 -0.03
CA LEU A 258 -14.00 9.53 0.04
C LEU A 258 -13.26 8.93 -1.16
N PHE A 259 -13.69 7.76 -1.63
CA PHE A 259 -13.17 7.16 -2.85
C PHE A 259 -13.47 8.00 -4.08
N GLU A 260 -14.66 8.58 -4.20
CA GLU A 260 -15.01 9.48 -5.31
C GLU A 260 -14.20 10.78 -5.28
N GLU A 261 -13.88 11.31 -4.11
CA GLU A 261 -13.01 12.48 -3.95
C GLU A 261 -11.56 12.16 -4.32
N LEU A 262 -11.09 10.95 -3.99
CA LEU A 262 -9.75 10.50 -4.35
C LEU A 262 -9.63 10.27 -5.87
N PHE A 263 -10.64 9.64 -6.48
CA PHE A 263 -10.69 9.28 -7.89
C PHE A 263 -11.96 9.85 -8.57
N PRO A 264 -11.95 11.15 -8.91
CA PRO A 264 -13.11 11.81 -9.47
C PRO A 264 -13.51 11.24 -10.85
N ALA A 265 -14.79 11.39 -11.18
CA ALA A 265 -15.26 11.24 -12.55
C ALA A 265 -14.86 12.47 -13.38
N ASP A 266 -14.71 12.30 -14.70
CA ASP A 266 -14.17 13.30 -15.66
C ASP A 266 -14.87 14.67 -15.67
N GLN A 267 -15.96 14.87 -14.94
CA GLN A 267 -16.74 16.11 -14.95
C GLN A 267 -16.24 17.23 -14.02
N GLN A 268 -15.21 17.02 -13.18
CA GLN A 268 -14.73 18.06 -12.25
C GLN A 268 -13.52 18.88 -12.74
N ALA A 269 -12.92 18.55 -13.89
CA ALA A 269 -11.79 19.32 -14.43
C ALA A 269 -12.18 20.57 -15.24
N SER A 270 -13.49 20.83 -15.45
CA SER A 270 -13.97 21.88 -16.38
C SER A 270 -14.90 22.93 -15.76
N SER A 271 -15.02 23.00 -14.43
CA SER A 271 -15.79 24.08 -13.80
C SER A 271 -15.01 24.69 -12.62
N LYS A 272 -14.02 25.51 -12.94
CA LYS A 272 -13.58 26.71 -12.19
C LYS A 272 -12.32 27.28 -12.84
N ALA A 273 -12.54 28.10 -13.86
CA ALA A 273 -11.68 29.26 -14.12
C ALA A 273 -12.62 30.47 -14.09
N PRO A 274 -12.33 31.53 -13.30
CA PRO A 274 -13.05 32.79 -13.37
C PRO A 274 -12.84 33.50 -14.72
#